data_AF-A0A6G9YZJ9-F1
#
_entry.id   AF-A0A6G9YZJ9-F1
#
_cell.length_a   1.000
_cell.length_b   1.000
_cell.length_c   1.000
_cell.angle_alpha   90.00
_cell.angle_beta   90.00
_cell.angle_gamma   90.00
#
_symmetry.space_group_name_H-M   'P 1'
#
loop_
_entity.id
_entity.type
_entity.pdbx_description
1 polymer ?
#
loop_
_entity_poly.entity_id
_entity_poly.type
_entity_poly.pdbx_seq_one_letter_code
_entity_poly.pdbx_strand_id
1 'polypeptide(L)'
;MPNKFESPAGWSPPGTQFQSSGVTGRTVAGVLFGLVATPIGIAFAAKGGADIRYWVIVGAVTDRWTAAGEIIGGSLVLLIVAAMAVFSPAGTIVASLVWGIFPGLLHILFPDDTFRLIGDMPFIDSAMQVALHSWVTYGFALISGFMLLGAGLVGILRGR
;
A
#
# COMPACT_ATOMS: atom_id res chain seq x y z
N MET A 1 -2.52 36.93 -36.86
CA MET A 1 -2.10 36.61 -35.48
C MET A 1 -3.36 36.58 -34.63
N PRO A 2 -3.73 35.47 -33.97
CA PRO A 2 -4.92 35.47 -33.13
C PRO A 2 -4.65 36.33 -31.90
N ASN A 3 -5.48 37.35 -31.67
CA ASN A 3 -5.42 38.19 -30.48
C ASN A 3 -5.61 37.31 -29.25
N LYS A 4 -4.53 37.11 -28.48
CA LYS A 4 -4.58 36.41 -27.20
C LYS A 4 -5.32 37.33 -26.24
N PHE A 5 -6.50 36.93 -25.80
CA PHE A 5 -7.28 37.68 -24.81
C PHE A 5 -6.51 37.64 -23.49
N GLU A 6 -5.90 38.75 -23.10
CA GLU A 6 -5.27 38.88 -21.79
C GLU A 6 -6.37 39.09 -20.75
N SER A 7 -6.63 38.04 -19.97
CA SER A 7 -7.56 38.13 -18.85
C SER A 7 -7.03 39.08 -17.78
N PRO A 8 -7.85 39.98 -17.22
CA PRO A 8 -7.45 40.90 -16.15
C PRO A 8 -6.82 40.17 -14.95
N ALA A 9 -5.88 40.82 -14.26
CA ALA A 9 -5.27 40.27 -13.05
C ALA A 9 -6.35 39.96 -12.00
N GLY A 10 -6.44 38.69 -11.57
CA GLY A 10 -7.46 38.21 -10.63
C GLY A 10 -8.74 37.67 -11.28
N TRP A 11 -8.88 37.75 -12.60
CA TRP A 11 -10.00 37.12 -13.31
C TRP A 11 -9.77 35.63 -13.47
N SER A 12 -10.66 34.82 -12.88
CA SER A 12 -10.75 33.39 -13.12
C SER A 12 -12.05 33.12 -13.90
N PRO A 13 -12.01 32.36 -15.01
CA PRO A 13 -13.21 32.04 -15.76
C PRO A 13 -14.30 31.44 -14.85
N PRO A 14 -15.57 31.86 -14.99
CA PRO A 14 -16.68 31.22 -14.30
C PRO A 14 -16.67 29.71 -14.58
N GLY A 15 -16.57 28.89 -13.53
CA GLY A 15 -16.50 27.43 -13.64
C GLY A 15 -15.14 26.79 -13.29
N THR A 16 -14.07 27.58 -13.18
CA THR A 16 -12.76 27.10 -12.68
C THR A 16 -12.84 26.51 -11.26
N GLN A 17 -13.79 26.98 -10.45
CA GLN A 17 -14.09 26.48 -9.11
C GLN A 17 -14.55 25.00 -9.11
N PHE A 18 -15.15 24.53 -10.21
CA PHE A 18 -15.63 23.14 -10.35
C PHE A 18 -14.58 22.21 -10.96
N GLN A 19 -13.50 22.73 -11.55
CA GLN A 19 -12.41 21.90 -12.07
C GLN A 19 -11.53 21.32 -10.95
N SER A 20 -11.38 22.02 -9.82
CA SER A 20 -10.55 21.56 -8.70
C SER A 20 -11.21 20.42 -7.91
N SER A 21 -12.53 20.45 -7.73
CA SER A 21 -13.26 19.44 -6.94
C SER A 21 -13.16 18.02 -7.53
N GLY A 22 -13.13 17.90 -8.86
CA GLY A 22 -12.95 16.62 -9.55
C GLY A 22 -11.56 16.00 -9.36
N VAL A 23 -10.52 16.82 -9.23
CA VAL A 23 -9.14 16.37 -8.97
C VAL A 23 -9.03 15.93 -7.51
N THR A 24 -9.53 16.73 -6.57
CA THR A 24 -9.52 16.40 -5.13
C THR A 24 -10.27 15.10 -4.83
N GLY A 25 -11.46 14.91 -5.40
CA GLY A 25 -12.25 13.69 -5.19
C GLY A 25 -11.54 12.41 -5.64
N ARG A 26 -10.88 12.45 -6.81
CA ARG A 26 -10.09 11.32 -7.32
C ARG A 26 -8.87 11.01 -6.46
N THR A 27 -8.18 12.05 -5.97
CA THR A 27 -7.05 11.87 -5.06
C THR A 27 -7.49 11.22 -3.75
N VAL A 28 -8.55 11.73 -3.11
CA VAL A 28 -9.07 11.19 -1.85
C VAL A 28 -9.51 9.74 -2.01
N ALA A 29 -10.26 9.42 -3.06
CA ALA A 29 -10.69 8.05 -3.33
C ALA A 29 -9.49 7.11 -3.54
N GLY A 30 -8.46 7.55 -4.27
CA GLY A 30 -7.25 6.75 -4.46
C GLY A 30 -6.45 6.55 -3.17
N VAL A 31 -6.40 7.55 -2.28
CA VAL A 31 -5.77 7.42 -0.96
C VAL A 31 -6.52 6.42 -0.10
N LEU A 32 -7.85 6.53 -0.01
CA LEU A 32 -8.66 5.60 0.76
C LEU A 32 -8.55 4.17 0.20
N PHE A 33 -8.58 4.02 -1.12
CA PHE A 33 -8.38 2.73 -1.77
C PHE A 33 -7.02 2.13 -1.40
N GLY A 34 -5.93 2.89 -1.54
CA GLY A 34 -4.59 2.41 -1.18
C GLY A 34 -4.48 2.03 0.29
N LEU A 35 -5.00 2.87 1.18
CA LEU A 35 -4.98 2.62 2.62
C LEU A 35 -5.76 1.37 3.04
N VAL A 36 -6.80 0.98 2.30
CA VAL A 36 -7.59 -0.23 2.58
C VAL A 36 -7.03 -1.46 1.87
N ALA A 37 -6.68 -1.33 0.58
CA ALA A 37 -6.25 -2.46 -0.23
C ALA A 37 -4.85 -2.97 0.14
N THR A 38 -3.92 -2.07 0.51
CA THR A 38 -2.56 -2.48 0.88
C THR A 38 -2.48 -3.42 2.08
N PRO A 39 -3.13 -3.15 3.24
CA PRO A 39 -3.07 -4.07 4.37
C PRO A 39 -3.75 -5.41 4.05
N ILE A 40 -4.78 -5.43 3.19
CA ILE A 40 -5.38 -6.68 2.68
C ILE A 40 -4.35 -7.47 1.87
N GLY A 41 -3.67 -6.83 0.93
CA GLY A 41 -2.62 -7.47 0.12
C GLY A 41 -1.47 -8.01 0.97
N ILE A 42 -1.03 -7.24 1.98
CA ILE A 42 -0.02 -7.66 2.95
C ILE A 42 -0.51 -8.86 3.77
N ALA A 43 -1.74 -8.82 4.31
CA ALA A 43 -2.27 -9.89 5.14
C ALA A 43 -2.29 -11.24 4.41
N PHE A 44 -2.79 -11.25 3.16
CA PHE A 44 -2.81 -12.46 2.34
C PHE A 44 -1.39 -12.94 1.98
N ALA A 45 -0.50 -12.03 1.57
CA ALA A 45 0.87 -12.40 1.21
C ALA A 45 1.69 -12.88 2.41
N ALA A 46 1.53 -12.24 3.57
CA ALA A 46 2.19 -12.61 4.82
C ALA A 46 1.71 -13.95 5.34
N LYS A 47 0.38 -14.16 5.37
CA LYS A 47 -0.21 -15.41 5.83
C LYS A 47 0.21 -16.59 4.95
N GLY A 48 0.05 -16.47 3.62
CA GLY A 48 0.47 -17.53 2.71
C GLY A 48 1.97 -17.80 2.78
N GLY A 49 2.81 -16.77 2.95
CA GLY A 49 4.25 -16.93 3.15
C GLY A 49 4.59 -17.67 4.44
N ALA A 50 3.91 -17.36 5.53
CA ALA A 50 4.06 -18.03 6.81
C ALA A 50 3.63 -19.50 6.72
N ASP A 51 2.50 -19.79 6.08
CA ASP A 51 1.96 -21.15 5.93
C ASP A 51 2.84 -22.04 5.04
N ILE A 52 3.41 -21.49 3.95
CA ILE A 52 4.40 -22.23 3.14
C ILE A 52 5.65 -22.52 3.97
N ARG A 53 6.14 -21.55 4.75
CA ARG A 53 7.31 -21.78 5.62
C ARG A 53 7.01 -22.87 6.65
N TYR A 54 5.83 -22.84 7.27
CA TYR A 54 5.40 -23.86 8.21
C TYR A 54 5.32 -25.24 7.57
N TRP A 55 4.78 -25.32 6.34
CA TRP A 55 4.74 -26.55 5.55
C TRP A 55 6.13 -27.14 5.32
N VAL A 56 7.12 -26.29 4.99
CA VAL A 56 8.50 -26.72 4.76
C VAL A 56 9.17 -27.23 6.04
N ILE A 57 8.90 -26.60 7.19
CA ILE A 57 9.58 -26.92 8.45
C ILE A 57 8.93 -28.12 9.16
N VAL A 58 7.60 -28.17 9.18
CA VAL A 58 6.81 -29.11 10.02
C VAL A 58 6.13 -30.19 9.16
N GLY A 59 6.12 -30.05 7.85
CA GLY A 59 5.49 -31.00 6.91
C GLY A 59 4.06 -30.62 6.55
N ALA A 60 3.27 -31.59 6.07
CA ALA A 60 1.94 -31.37 5.46
C ALA A 60 0.80 -31.02 6.45
N VAL A 61 1.08 -30.21 7.47
CA VAL A 61 0.10 -29.68 8.43
C VAL A 61 -0.70 -28.49 7.90
N THR A 62 -0.22 -27.82 6.86
CA THR A 62 -0.91 -26.74 6.14
C THR A 62 -1.10 -27.12 4.67
N ASP A 63 -2.19 -26.68 4.05
CA ASP A 63 -2.39 -26.90 2.61
C ASP A 63 -1.56 -25.90 1.79
N ARG A 64 -0.53 -26.44 1.13
CA ARG A 64 0.39 -25.68 0.29
C ARG A 64 -0.31 -24.94 -0.85
N TRP A 65 -1.37 -25.51 -1.43
CA TRP A 65 -2.04 -24.88 -2.58
C TRP A 65 -2.86 -23.67 -2.16
N THR A 66 -3.58 -23.77 -1.04
CA THR A 66 -4.24 -22.62 -0.42
C THR A 66 -3.23 -21.52 -0.09
N ALA A 67 -2.12 -21.85 0.57
CA ALA A 67 -1.09 -20.87 0.92
C ALA A 67 -0.45 -20.20 -0.31
N ALA A 68 -0.19 -20.95 -1.38
CA ALA A 68 0.26 -20.38 -2.64
C ALA A 68 -0.78 -19.45 -3.28
N GLY A 69 -2.07 -19.81 -3.20
CA GLY A 69 -3.17 -18.96 -3.62
C GLY A 69 -3.24 -17.64 -2.85
N GLU A 70 -3.03 -17.67 -1.53
CA GLU A 70 -2.98 -16.47 -0.70
C GLU A 70 -1.80 -15.55 -1.08
N ILE A 71 -0.60 -16.10 -1.33
CA ILE A 71 0.54 -15.31 -1.80
C ILE A 71 0.23 -14.65 -3.14
N ILE A 72 -0.29 -15.40 -4.11
CA ILE A 72 -0.62 -14.88 -5.44
C ILE A 72 -1.71 -13.81 -5.32
N GLY A 73 -2.77 -14.09 -4.57
CA GLY A 73 -3.87 -13.14 -4.34
C GLY A 73 -3.39 -11.85 -3.68
N GLY A 74 -2.63 -11.94 -2.59
CA GLY A 74 -2.04 -10.78 -1.92
C GLY A 74 -1.12 -9.97 -2.82
N SER A 75 -0.27 -10.65 -3.60
CA SER A 75 0.64 -10.02 -4.57
C SER A 75 -0.12 -9.29 -5.68
N LEU A 76 -1.21 -9.87 -6.19
CA LEU A 76 -2.06 -9.23 -7.20
C LEU A 76 -2.76 -7.99 -6.64
N VAL A 77 -3.23 -8.02 -5.39
CA VAL A 77 -3.80 -6.84 -4.73
C VAL A 77 -2.75 -5.74 -4.61
N LEU A 78 -1.54 -6.06 -4.16
CA LEU A 78 -0.44 -5.09 -4.09
C LEU A 78 -0.04 -4.55 -5.46
N LEU A 79 -0.05 -5.40 -6.49
CA LEU A 79 0.18 -4.97 -7.87
C LEU A 79 -0.92 -4.01 -8.35
N ILE A 80 -2.18 -4.23 -8.00
CA ILE A 80 -3.28 -3.31 -8.30
C ILE A 80 -3.04 -1.97 -7.60
N VAL A 81 -2.62 -1.95 -6.34
CA VAL A 81 -2.26 -0.71 -5.63
C VAL A 81 -1.10 0.02 -6.30
N ALA A 82 -0.09 -0.71 -6.76
CA ALA A 82 1.02 -0.14 -7.53
C ALA A 82 0.53 0.46 -8.86
N ALA A 83 -0.32 -0.25 -9.59
CA ALA A 83 -0.89 0.21 -10.86
C ALA A 83 -1.81 1.44 -10.67
N MET A 84 -2.46 1.57 -9.52
CA MET A 84 -3.24 2.75 -9.16
C MET A 84 -2.41 4.04 -9.08
N ALA A 85 -1.08 3.95 -9.02
CA ALA A 85 -0.21 5.11 -9.10
C ALA A 85 -0.38 5.90 -10.40
N VAL A 86 -0.86 5.28 -11.48
CA VAL A 86 -1.17 5.97 -12.75
C VAL A 86 -2.34 6.95 -12.60
N PHE A 87 -3.29 6.66 -11.71
CA PHE A 87 -4.51 7.46 -11.53
C PHE A 87 -4.45 8.34 -10.28
N SER A 88 -3.91 7.82 -9.19
CA SER A 88 -3.73 8.54 -7.92
C SER A 88 -2.36 8.19 -7.32
N PRO A 89 -1.28 8.85 -7.80
CA PRO A 89 0.06 8.65 -7.28
C PRO A 89 0.15 8.88 -5.77
N ALA A 90 -0.58 9.89 -5.28
CA ALA A 90 -0.64 10.21 -3.86
C ALA A 90 -1.19 9.04 -3.02
N GLY A 91 -2.18 8.31 -3.53
CA GLY A 91 -2.73 7.15 -2.81
C GLY A 91 -1.73 6.03 -2.63
N THR A 92 -0.98 5.71 -3.69
CA THR A 92 0.08 4.68 -3.63
C THR A 92 1.22 5.11 -2.70
N ILE A 93 1.61 6.39 -2.70
CA ILE A 93 2.65 6.92 -1.79
C ILE A 93 2.19 6.86 -0.33
N VAL A 94 0.97 7.29 -0.03
CA VAL A 94 0.45 7.26 1.35
C VAL A 94 0.36 5.82 1.84
N ALA A 95 -0.15 4.91 1.01
CA ALA A 95 -0.24 3.51 1.37
C ALA A 95 1.14 2.87 1.60
N SER A 96 2.14 3.24 0.79
CA SER A 96 3.51 2.72 0.93
C SER A 96 4.19 3.18 2.21
N LEU A 97 3.95 4.44 2.61
CA LEU A 97 4.46 4.99 3.86
C LEU A 97 3.79 4.33 5.07
N VAL A 98 2.46 4.30 5.11
CA VAL A 98 1.69 3.84 6.27
C VAL A 98 1.86 2.34 6.53
N TRP A 99 1.87 1.53 5.47
CA TRP A 99 1.83 0.07 5.61
C TRP A 99 3.15 -0.64 5.29
N GLY A 100 4.11 0.05 4.66
CA GLY A 100 5.40 -0.54 4.30
C GLY A 100 6.57 0.10 5.03
N ILE A 101 6.86 1.36 4.69
CA ILE A 101 8.08 2.04 5.15
C ILE A 101 8.02 2.31 6.65
N PHE A 102 6.93 2.89 7.15
CA PHE A 102 6.83 3.25 8.56
C PHE A 102 6.87 2.01 9.49
N PRO A 103 6.07 0.94 9.26
CA PRO A 103 6.18 -0.27 10.08
C PRO A 103 7.55 -0.93 10.00
N GLY A 104 8.17 -0.93 8.81
CA GLY A 104 9.51 -1.48 8.62
C GLY A 104 10.60 -0.70 9.36
N LEU A 105 10.55 0.64 9.33
CA LEU A 105 11.48 1.49 10.08
C LEU A 105 11.25 1.38 11.59
N LEU A 106 9.98 1.35 12.03
CA LEU A 106 9.65 1.14 13.43
C LEU A 106 10.21 -0.17 13.96
N HIS A 107 10.14 -1.26 13.17
CA HIS A 107 10.73 -2.52 13.60
C HIS A 107 12.25 -2.48 13.73
N ILE A 108 12.95 -1.77 12.85
CA ILE A 108 14.40 -1.62 12.95
C ILE A 108 14.81 -0.82 14.19
N LEU A 109 14.06 0.23 14.52
CA LEU A 109 14.40 1.15 15.62
C LEU A 109 13.87 0.67 16.97
N PHE A 110 12.69 0.06 16.97
CA PHE A 110 11.90 -0.33 18.14
C PHE A 110 11.25 -1.72 17.90
N PRO A 111 12.05 -2.80 17.83
CA PRO A 111 11.56 -4.13 17.49
C PRO A 111 10.50 -4.64 18.48
N ASP A 112 10.76 -4.50 19.78
CA ASP A 112 9.86 -4.97 20.84
C ASP A 112 8.52 -4.23 20.86
N ASP A 113 8.56 -2.90 20.70
CA ASP A 113 7.35 -2.08 20.61
C ASP A 113 6.54 -2.40 19.35
N THR A 114 7.23 -2.66 18.23
CA THR A 114 6.54 -3.02 16.98
C THR A 114 5.82 -4.36 17.13
N PHE A 115 6.44 -5.35 17.77
CA PHE A 115 5.82 -6.64 18.06
C PHE A 115 4.66 -6.51 19.05
N ARG A 116 4.81 -5.68 20.08
CA ARG A 116 3.71 -5.36 21.00
C ARG A 116 2.53 -4.73 20.26
N LEU A 117 2.78 -3.74 19.39
CA LEU A 117 1.74 -3.12 18.56
C LEU A 117 1.03 -4.12 17.66
N ILE A 118 1.77 -5.09 17.09
CA ILE A 118 1.18 -6.17 16.30
C ILE A 118 0.33 -7.10 17.19
N GLY A 119 0.81 -7.43 18.39
CA GLY A 119 0.07 -8.24 19.36
C GLY A 119 -1.21 -7.58 19.89
N ASP A 120 -1.21 -6.25 19.98
CA ASP A 120 -2.32 -5.44 20.49
C ASP A 120 -3.39 -5.15 19.42
N MET A 121 -3.18 -5.54 18.15
CA MET A 121 -4.13 -5.27 17.08
C MET A 121 -5.45 -6.02 17.30
N PRO A 122 -6.60 -5.33 17.28
CA PRO A 122 -7.89 -5.97 17.38
C PRO A 122 -8.22 -6.69 16.07
N PHE A 123 -9.06 -7.73 16.16
CA PHE A 123 -9.61 -8.47 15.00
C PHE A 123 -8.59 -9.27 14.16
N ILE A 124 -7.40 -9.54 14.68
CA ILE A 124 -6.47 -10.51 14.08
C ILE A 124 -6.26 -11.71 15.00
N ASP A 125 -6.14 -12.90 14.42
CA ASP A 125 -5.86 -14.13 15.16
C ASP A 125 -4.35 -14.31 15.39
N SER A 126 -3.99 -15.30 16.22
CA SER A 126 -2.58 -15.58 16.53
C SER A 126 -1.76 -15.98 15.29
N ALA A 127 -2.39 -16.64 14.32
CA ALA A 127 -1.75 -17.02 13.08
C ALA A 127 -1.36 -15.78 12.25
N MET A 128 -2.28 -14.84 12.07
CA MET A 128 -2.02 -13.57 11.39
C MET A 128 -1.00 -12.73 12.16
N GLN A 129 -1.04 -12.72 13.49
CA GLN A 129 0.00 -12.06 14.29
C GLN A 129 1.38 -12.62 13.95
N VAL A 130 1.58 -13.93 14.01
CA VAL A 130 2.87 -14.57 13.66
C VAL A 130 3.27 -14.27 12.22
N ALA A 131 2.31 -14.29 11.29
CA ALA A 131 2.55 -13.96 9.89
C ALA A 131 3.08 -12.52 9.74
N LEU A 132 2.43 -11.53 10.38
CA LEU A 132 2.85 -10.13 10.33
C LEU A 132 4.19 -9.90 11.05
N HIS A 133 4.45 -10.56 12.18
CA HIS A 133 5.77 -10.55 12.82
C HIS A 133 6.84 -11.02 11.83
N SER A 134 6.61 -12.14 11.15
CA SER A 134 7.55 -12.68 10.16
C SER A 134 7.73 -11.75 8.96
N TRP A 135 6.64 -11.14 8.49
CA TRP A 135 6.64 -10.20 7.37
C TRP A 135 7.57 -9.01 7.61
N VAL A 136 7.46 -8.41 8.79
CA VAL A 136 8.27 -7.28 9.17
C VAL A 136 9.70 -7.70 9.52
N THR A 137 9.88 -8.84 10.21
CA THR A 137 11.21 -9.41 10.55
C THR A 137 12.04 -9.70 9.31
N TYR A 138 11.41 -10.19 8.23
CA TYR A 138 12.08 -10.48 6.96
C TYR A 138 12.28 -9.26 6.06
N GLY A 139 11.89 -8.07 6.54
CA GLY A 139 12.05 -6.83 5.79
C GLY A 139 11.08 -6.68 4.61
N PHE A 140 10.09 -7.58 4.46
CA PHE A 140 9.12 -7.48 3.37
C PHE A 140 8.32 -6.18 3.44
N ALA A 141 8.02 -5.68 4.64
CA ALA A 141 7.39 -4.37 4.83
C ALA A 141 8.17 -3.24 4.14
N LEU A 142 9.49 -3.17 4.34
CA LEU A 142 10.33 -2.16 3.68
C LEU A 142 10.42 -2.41 2.17
N ILE A 143 10.66 -3.65 1.74
CA ILE A 143 10.79 -3.98 0.31
C ILE A 143 9.52 -3.59 -0.44
N SER A 144 8.35 -4.05 0.02
CA SER A 144 7.08 -3.70 -0.61
C SER A 144 6.77 -2.21 -0.49
N GLY A 145 7.11 -1.59 0.65
CA GLY A 145 6.96 -0.15 0.87
C GLY A 145 7.75 0.67 -0.15
N PHE A 146 9.04 0.38 -0.35
CA PHE A 146 9.85 1.09 -1.33
C PHE A 146 9.43 0.80 -2.77
N MET A 147 8.99 -0.42 -3.08
CA MET A 147 8.42 -0.74 -4.39
C MET A 147 7.17 0.09 -4.70
N LEU A 148 6.23 0.18 -3.76
CA LEU A 148 5.03 1.01 -3.91
C LEU A 148 5.36 2.50 -3.95
N LEU A 149 6.30 2.97 -3.12
CA LEU A 149 6.78 4.35 -3.17
C LEU A 149 7.35 4.68 -4.55
N GLY A 150 8.19 3.79 -5.10
CA GLY A 150 8.74 3.93 -6.45
C GLY A 150 7.65 4.03 -7.52
N ALA A 151 6.63 3.16 -7.46
CA ALA A 151 5.48 3.22 -8.36
C ALA A 151 4.74 4.57 -8.25
N GLY A 152 4.50 5.04 -7.03
CA GLY A 152 3.90 6.35 -6.75
C GLY A 152 4.71 7.51 -7.33
N LEU A 153 6.03 7.52 -7.12
CA LEU A 153 6.93 8.54 -7.65
C LEU A 153 6.93 8.57 -9.18
N VAL A 154 6.98 7.42 -9.84
CA VAL A 154 6.87 7.30 -11.30
C VAL A 154 5.52 7.84 -11.78
N GLY A 155 4.43 7.56 -11.05
CA GLY A 155 3.10 8.12 -11.32
C GLY A 155 3.09 9.66 -11.30
N ILE A 156 3.75 10.28 -10.32
CA ILE A 156 3.90 11.75 -10.26
C ILE A 156 4.69 12.26 -11.46
N LEU A 157 5.82 11.63 -11.78
CA LEU A 157 6.70 12.07 -12.87
C LEU A 157 6.02 11.98 -14.23
N ARG A 158 5.17 10.97 -14.46
CA ARG A 158 4.42 10.80 -15.72
C ARG A 158 3.25 11.78 -15.86
N GLY A 159 2.74 12.30 -14.76
CA GLY A 159 1.64 13.28 -14.75
C GLY A 159 2.09 14.74 -14.95
N ARG A 160 3.41 14.99 -15.03
CA ARG A 160 4.01 16.30 -15.35
C ARG A 160 4.41 16.37 -16.81
#